data_AF-A0A934EK34-F1
#
_entry.id   AF-A0A934EK34-F1
#
_cell.length_a   1.000
_cell.length_b   1.000
_cell.length_c   1.000
_cell.angle_alpha   90.00
_cell.angle_beta   90.00
_cell.angle_gamma   90.00
#
_symmetry.space_group_name_H-M   'P 1'
#
loop_
_entity.id
_entity.type
_entity.pdbx_description
1 polymer ?
#
loop_
_entity_poly.entity_id
_entity_poly.type
_entity_poly.pdbx_seq_one_letter_code
_entity_poly.pdbx_strand_id
1 'polypeptide(L)'
;MAKINILPALTLVILLLFISACSDPAGKQQETVFKQRPEIAEIKPDKTVKIKLKRGGDGDYSWELSGDDADKVLQVDRQLKESLGKQNTK
;
A
#
# COMPACT_ATOMS: atom_id res chain seq x y z
N MET A 1 70.95 -34.79 18.70
CA MET A 1 69.47 -34.86 18.73
C MET A 1 68.94 -33.49 19.14
N ALA A 2 68.55 -32.66 18.17
CA ALA A 2 68.04 -31.32 18.45
C ALA A 2 66.58 -31.44 18.90
N LYS A 3 66.28 -31.08 20.16
CA LYS A 3 64.90 -30.89 20.62
C LYS A 3 64.35 -29.66 19.93
N ILE A 4 63.58 -29.86 18.86
CA ILE A 4 62.85 -28.79 18.21
C ILE A 4 61.86 -28.28 19.25
N ASN A 5 62.07 -27.06 19.75
CA ASN A 5 61.12 -26.42 20.65
C ASN A 5 59.89 -26.05 19.81
N ILE A 6 58.85 -26.87 19.91
CA ILE A 6 57.58 -26.72 19.17
C ILE A 6 56.78 -25.50 19.69
N LEU A 7 57.09 -25.04 20.91
CA LEU A 7 56.43 -23.93 21.58
C LEU A 7 56.46 -22.63 20.75
N PRO A 8 57.62 -22.09 20.29
CA PRO A 8 57.66 -20.87 19.47
C PRO A 8 56.98 -21.01 18.11
N ALA A 9 56.99 -22.20 17.50
CA ALA A 9 56.29 -22.46 16.25
C ALA A 9 54.77 -22.40 16.44
N LEU A 10 54.27 -22.95 17.55
CA LEU A 10 52.86 -22.89 17.91
C LEU A 10 52.40 -21.45 18.16
N THR A 11 53.20 -20.63 18.85
CA THR A 11 52.87 -19.21 19.08
C THR A 11 52.83 -18.40 17.79
N LEU A 12 53.73 -18.67 16.85
CA LEU A 12 53.75 -17.99 15.56
C LEU A 12 52.51 -18.32 14.70
N VAL A 13 52.08 -19.59 14.71
CA VAL A 13 50.87 -20.02 14.00
C VAL A 13 49.62 -19.37 14.60
N ILE A 14 49.53 -19.28 15.93
CA ILE A 14 48.41 -18.61 16.60
C ILE A 14 48.38 -17.12 16.24
N LEU A 15 49.53 -16.44 16.20
CA LEU A 15 49.61 -15.04 15.81
C LEU A 15 49.12 -14.80 14.37
N LEU A 16 49.47 -15.69 13.44
CA LEU A 16 49.03 -15.60 12.04
C LEU A 16 47.51 -15.76 11.89
N LEU A 17 46.88 -16.61 12.71
CA LEU A 17 45.41 -16.78 12.70
C LEU A 17 44.68 -15.51 13.17
N PHE A 18 45.22 -14.78 14.14
CA PHE A 18 44.62 -13.52 14.62
C PHE A 18 44.69 -12.40 13.57
N ILE A 19 45.76 -12.32 12.77
CA ILE A 19 45.89 -11.31 11.71
C ILE A 19 44.88 -11.56 10.59
N SER A 20 44.61 -12.83 10.27
CA SER A 20 43.60 -13.20 9.26
C SER A 20 42.16 -12.92 9.72
N ALA A 21 41.89 -12.93 11.04
CA ALA A 21 40.57 -12.66 11.59
C ALA A 21 40.23 -11.17 11.70
N CYS A 22 41.24 -10.28 11.76
CA CYS A 22 41.06 -8.82 11.72
C CYS A 22 40.98 -8.25 10.29
N SER A 23 41.02 -9.09 9.27
CA SER A 23 40.85 -8.69 7.88
C SER A 23 39.36 -8.67 7.54
N ASP A 24 38.59 -7.80 8.19
CA ASP A 24 37.25 -7.46 7.71
C ASP A 24 37.40 -6.89 6.29
N PRO A 25 36.87 -7.53 5.23
CA PRO A 25 36.75 -6.84 3.96
C PRO A 25 35.75 -5.72 4.19
N ALA A 26 36.28 -4.51 4.37
CA ALA A 26 35.56 -3.26 4.49
C ALA A 26 34.25 -3.35 3.71
N GLY A 27 33.16 -3.27 4.47
CA GLY A 27 31.81 -3.58 4.04
C GLY A 27 31.58 -3.13 2.61
N LYS A 28 31.24 -4.10 1.75
CA LYS A 28 30.66 -3.80 0.45
C LYS A 28 29.43 -2.94 0.74
N GLN A 29 29.58 -1.62 0.60
CA GLN A 29 28.47 -0.70 0.53
C GLN A 29 27.61 -1.20 -0.62
N GLN A 30 26.59 -1.98 -0.28
CA GLN A 30 25.45 -2.15 -1.15
C GLN A 30 24.89 -0.74 -1.26
N GLU A 31 25.17 -0.07 -2.38
CA GLU A 31 24.42 1.10 -2.80
C GLU A 31 22.96 0.69 -2.74
N THR A 32 22.27 1.13 -1.69
CA THR A 32 20.83 1.02 -1.58
C THR A 32 20.29 1.92 -2.66
N VAL A 33 20.08 1.35 -3.84
CA VAL A 33 19.40 2.01 -4.96
C VAL A 33 18.00 2.31 -4.46
N PHE A 34 17.84 3.51 -3.89
CA PHE A 34 16.57 4.06 -3.47
C PHE A 34 15.80 4.34 -4.75
N LYS A 35 15.12 3.31 -5.27
CA LYS A 35 14.21 3.47 -6.40
C LYS A 35 13.11 4.41 -5.92
N GLN A 36 13.20 5.68 -6.35
CA GLN A 36 12.11 6.63 -6.21
C GLN A 36 10.87 5.97 -6.79
N ARG A 37 9.96 5.55 -5.91
CA ARG A 37 8.66 5.05 -6.35
C ARG A 37 7.99 6.21 -7.09
N PRO A 38 7.43 5.98 -8.28
CA PRO A 38 6.69 7.01 -8.97
C PRO A 38 5.64 7.55 -8.00
N GLU A 39 5.57 8.88 -7.91
CA GLU A 39 4.62 9.60 -7.08
C GLU A 39 3.23 8.99 -7.29
N ILE A 40 2.61 8.55 -6.19
CA ILE A 40 1.26 7.98 -6.24
C ILE A 40 0.37 9.11 -6.74
N ALA A 41 -0.01 9.06 -8.02
CA ALA A 41 -0.95 10.01 -8.58
C ALA A 41 -2.25 9.91 -7.79
N GLU A 42 -2.68 11.01 -7.15
CA GLU A 42 -3.96 11.08 -6.48
C GLU A 42 -5.07 10.95 -7.55
N ILE A 43 -5.59 9.73 -7.70
CA ILE A 43 -6.78 9.50 -8.51
C ILE A 43 -7.94 10.08 -7.71
N LYS A 44 -8.43 11.27 -8.10
CA LYS A 44 -9.67 11.80 -7.53
C LYS A 44 -10.80 10.82 -7.84
N PRO A 45 -11.52 10.31 -6.82
CA PRO A 45 -12.68 9.46 -7.08
C PRO A 45 -13.71 10.26 -7.89
N ASP A 46 -14.34 9.58 -8.87
CA ASP A 46 -15.42 10.18 -9.64
C ASP A 46 -16.54 10.60 -8.68
N LYS A 47 -17.04 11.82 -8.86
CA LYS A 47 -18.05 12.38 -7.98
C LYS A 47 -19.40 11.79 -8.34
N THR A 48 -19.90 10.93 -7.46
CA THR A 48 -21.15 10.20 -7.66
C THR A 48 -22.36 11.06 -7.31
N VAL A 49 -23.51 10.74 -7.92
CA VAL A 49 -24.81 11.34 -7.58
C VAL A 49 -25.22 10.85 -6.19
N LYS A 50 -25.56 11.80 -5.31
CA LYS A 50 -26.04 11.54 -3.96
C LYS A 50 -27.57 11.46 -3.96
N ILE A 51 -28.11 10.41 -3.33
CA ILE A 51 -29.54 10.21 -3.14
C ILE A 51 -29.87 10.38 -1.66
N LYS A 52 -30.73 11.34 -1.32
CA LYS A 52 -31.19 11.58 0.06
C LYS A 52 -32.65 11.19 0.18
N LEU A 53 -32.92 10.08 0.86
CA LEU A 53 -34.27 9.64 1.16
C LEU A 53 -34.83 10.44 2.35
N LYS A 54 -36.07 10.90 2.24
CA LYS A 54 -36.82 11.60 3.27
C LYS A 54 -38.15 10.87 3.49
N ARG A 55 -38.53 10.70 4.74
CA ARG A 55 -39.84 10.17 5.11
C ARG A 55 -40.73 11.31 5.58
N GLY A 56 -41.90 11.44 4.98
CA GLY A 56 -42.97 12.36 5.37
C GLY A 56 -43.65 11.92 6.65
N GLY A 57 -44.36 12.85 7.31
CA GLY A 57 -45.09 12.59 8.55
C GLY A 57 -46.33 11.72 8.37
N ASP A 58 -46.86 11.66 7.15
CA ASP A 58 -47.90 10.75 6.65
C ASP A 58 -47.39 9.33 6.40
N GLY A 59 -46.07 9.12 6.43
CA GLY A 59 -45.43 7.85 6.13
C GLY A 59 -44.97 7.70 4.68
N ASP A 60 -45.20 8.71 3.84
CA ASP A 60 -44.74 8.71 2.45
C ASP A 60 -43.23 8.87 2.36
N TYR A 61 -42.64 8.37 1.27
CA TYR A 61 -41.21 8.53 1.00
C TYR A 61 -41.00 9.46 -0.18
N SER A 62 -40.06 10.39 -0.03
CA SER A 62 -39.55 11.25 -1.09
C SER A 62 -38.03 11.15 -1.14
N TRP A 63 -37.44 11.50 -2.28
CA TRP A 63 -35.99 11.55 -2.43
C TRP A 63 -35.55 12.85 -3.09
N GLU A 64 -34.34 13.26 -2.75
CA GLU A 64 -33.65 14.39 -3.36
C GLU A 64 -32.34 13.90 -3.99
N LEU A 65 -32.08 14.29 -5.23
CA LEU A 65 -30.87 13.94 -5.97
C LEU A 65 -29.96 15.16 -6.07
N SER A 66 -28.67 14.97 -5.81
CA SER A 66 -27.66 16.03 -5.97
C SER A 66 -26.41 15.47 -6.64
N GLY A 67 -25.84 16.23 -7.56
CA GLY A 67 -24.65 15.85 -8.30
C GLY A 67 -24.12 16.99 -9.15
N ASP A 68 -22.86 16.87 -9.53
CA ASP A 68 -22.10 17.86 -10.29
C ASP A 68 -22.48 17.86 -11.78
N ASP A 69 -23.00 16.74 -12.27
CA ASP A 69 -23.35 16.48 -13.66
C ASP A 69 -24.86 16.22 -13.78
N ALA A 70 -25.54 17.09 -14.52
CA ALA A 70 -26.98 17.02 -14.71
C ALA A 70 -27.43 15.76 -15.47
N ASP A 71 -26.66 15.29 -16.45
CA ASP A 71 -27.01 14.13 -17.25
C ASP A 71 -26.96 12.86 -16.40
N LYS A 72 -25.92 12.72 -15.56
CA LYS A 72 -25.82 11.64 -14.57
C LYS A 72 -26.98 11.68 -13.57
N VAL A 73 -27.37 12.87 -13.10
CA VAL A 73 -28.51 13.02 -12.17
C VAL A 73 -29.81 12.55 -12.82
N LEU A 74 -30.08 12.94 -14.06
CA LEU A 74 -31.28 12.52 -14.80
C LEU A 74 -31.30 11.01 -15.08
N GLN A 75 -30.14 10.42 -15.38
CA GLN A 75 -30.02 8.98 -15.58
C GLN A 75 -30.36 8.21 -14.29
N VAL A 76 -29.82 8.65 -13.15
CA VAL A 76 -30.07 8.04 -11.84
C VAL A 76 -31.55 8.18 -11.44
N ASP A 77 -32.18 9.33 -11.71
CA ASP A 77 -33.61 9.52 -11.43
C ASP A 77 -34.50 8.53 -12.20
N ARG A 78 -34.20 8.30 -13.49
CA ARG A 78 -34.92 7.30 -14.30
C ARG A 78 -34.76 5.90 -13.71
N GLN A 79 -33.53 5.50 -13.39
CA GLN A 79 -33.24 4.19 -12.80
C GLN A 79 -33.95 3.99 -11.45
N LEU A 80 -34.00 5.03 -10.63
CA LEU A 80 -34.66 4.99 -9.33
C LEU A 80 -36.17 4.80 -9.48
N LYS A 81 -36.81 5.55 -10.38
CA LYS A 81 -38.24 5.42 -10.70
C LYS A 81 -38.58 4.04 -11.26
N GLU A 82 -37.77 3.50 -12.18
CA GLU A 82 -37.98 2.16 -12.73
C GLU A 82 -37.87 1.07 -11.67
N SER A 83 -36.88 1.19 -10.79
CA SER A 83 -36.64 0.21 -9.72
C SER A 83 -37.76 0.20 -8.68
N LEU A 84 -38.30 1.37 -8.34
CA LEU A 84 -39.43 1.50 -7.40
C LEU A 84 -40.78 1.16 -8.04
N GLY A 85 -40.97 1.51 -9.32
CA GLY A 85 -42.17 1.16 -10.08
C GLY A 85 -42.36 -0.36 -10.21
N LYS A 86 -41.28 -1.11 -10.45
CA LYS A 86 -41.30 -2.58 -10.50
C LYS A 86 -41.72 -3.26 -9.19
N GLN A 87 -41.50 -2.62 -8.04
CA GLN A 87 -41.82 -3.22 -6.73
C GLN A 87 -43.31 -3.13 -6.37
N ASN A 88 -44.07 -2.22 -6.99
CA ASN A 88 -45.50 -2.02 -6.72
C ASN A 88 -46.43 -2.89 -7.59
N THR A 89 -45.87 -3.67 -8.52
CA THR A 89 -46.61 -4.57 -9.43
C THR A 89 -46.36 -6.05 -9.10
N LYS A 90 -46.43 -6.42 -7.81
CA LYS A 90 -46.37 -7.81 -7.37
C LYS A 90 -47.52 -8.16 -6.45
#